data_AF-A0A0G1L6E0-F1
#
_entry.id   AF-A0A0G1L6E0-F1
#
_cell.length_a   1.000
_cell.length_b   1.000
_cell.length_c   1.000
_cell.angle_alpha   90.00
_cell.angle_beta   90.00
_cell.angle_gamma   90.00
#
_symmetry.space_group_name_H-M   'P 1'
#
loop_
_entity.id
_entity.type
_entity.pdbx_description
1 polymer ?
#
loop_
_entity_poly.entity_id
_entity_poly.type
_entity_poly.pdbx_seq_one_letter_code
_entity_poly.pdbx_strand_id
1 'polypeptide(L)'
;MYSFFTTVLKRLIVFLAVLLCWLRISGAAEFTPELLEKKSLVCREVLKTKPVHYYTFRGAVVAKEIVLCAYSLSTDRVETVSIKSGISGNQATLAFNVLTPGYRIERVRGQGITHFYFKISGRGGEELILLDGRHLDLETKKSLFYFPFDNIFLSKKSASRGYRFLLDVITFAQNEICALGVKSRAYPGSMLCELFNDRFIATLIFIEQADDGEFFNKCPALESLPLAENRVYANCPEYAIFKTLTHIDRNREKAYSAVASRKGARGITQFMNTKQYPTYGETVRDYPEANLIPDYRIGSSEMRNAVKATICYLDKILRRLPQSAREEFRDDFIFGGLFLITGYNGGPEKAKSLYHAFHGLSKNNWKALEISEFKPGKTVRRETAGYIEKYLFSWPVIEKLDRWLSEGQY
;
A
#
# COMPACT_ATOMS: atom_id res chain seq x y z
N MET A 1 49.98 -17.14 -49.13
CA MET A 1 49.23 -15.86 -48.99
C MET A 1 47.72 -16.05 -48.82
N TYR A 2 47.05 -16.85 -49.65
CA TYR A 2 45.58 -17.02 -49.61
C TYR A 2 45.01 -17.61 -48.29
N SER A 3 45.69 -18.59 -47.69
CA SER A 3 45.26 -19.24 -46.43
C SER A 3 45.37 -18.34 -45.19
N PHE A 4 46.32 -17.41 -45.20
CA PHE A 4 46.48 -16.44 -44.11
C PHE A 4 45.36 -15.41 -44.13
N PHE A 5 45.00 -14.92 -45.32
CA PHE A 5 43.92 -13.95 -45.50
C PHE A 5 42.55 -14.49 -45.09
N THR A 6 42.24 -15.76 -45.41
CA THR A 6 40.97 -16.38 -45.04
C THR A 6 40.83 -16.61 -43.53
N THR A 7 41.94 -16.90 -42.84
CA THR A 7 41.94 -17.10 -41.38
C THR A 7 41.74 -15.78 -40.64
N VAL A 8 42.41 -14.71 -41.09
CA VAL A 8 42.26 -13.36 -40.50
C VAL A 8 40.84 -12.83 -40.73
N LEU A 9 40.30 -12.99 -41.95
CA LEU A 9 38.95 -12.54 -42.28
C LEU A 9 37.87 -13.26 -41.44
N LYS A 10 38.01 -14.59 -41.23
CA LYS A 10 37.09 -15.35 -40.36
C LYS A 10 37.14 -14.87 -38.91
N ARG A 11 38.33 -14.59 -38.37
CA ARG A 11 38.48 -14.05 -37.01
C ARG A 11 37.91 -12.65 -36.87
N LEU A 12 38.06 -11.81 -37.89
CA LEU A 12 37.48 -10.46 -37.92
C LEU A 12 35.95 -10.50 -37.96
N ILE A 13 35.36 -11.41 -38.74
CA ILE A 13 33.90 -11.59 -38.81
C ILE A 13 33.36 -12.08 -37.46
N VAL A 14 34.01 -13.05 -36.82
CA VAL A 14 33.61 -13.53 -35.49
C VAL A 14 33.74 -12.42 -34.45
N PHE A 15 34.84 -11.65 -34.48
CA PHE A 15 35.04 -10.52 -33.57
C PHE A 15 34.00 -9.43 -33.78
N LEU A 16 33.67 -9.07 -35.02
CA LEU A 16 32.61 -8.12 -35.34
C LEU A 16 31.23 -8.64 -34.94
N ALA A 17 30.95 -9.93 -35.10
CA ALA A 17 29.69 -10.53 -34.65
C ALA A 17 29.56 -10.53 -33.13
N VAL A 18 30.65 -10.84 -32.40
CA VAL A 18 30.70 -10.76 -30.93
C VAL A 18 30.56 -9.31 -30.49
N LEU A 19 31.26 -8.36 -31.12
CA LEU A 19 31.19 -6.94 -30.82
C LEU A 19 29.80 -6.36 -31.11
N LEU A 20 29.14 -6.78 -32.19
CA LEU A 20 27.76 -6.38 -32.51
C LEU A 20 26.73 -7.03 -31.57
N CYS A 21 26.96 -8.26 -31.12
CA CYS A 21 26.18 -8.86 -30.02
C CYS A 21 26.40 -8.07 -28.72
N TRP A 22 27.64 -7.71 -28.40
CA TRP A 22 27.98 -6.95 -27.20
C TRP A 22 27.43 -5.52 -27.26
N LEU A 23 27.46 -4.86 -28.42
CA LEU A 23 26.86 -3.55 -28.68
C LEU A 23 25.33 -3.59 -28.71
N ARG A 24 24.70 -4.71 -29.12
CA ARG A 24 23.26 -4.93 -28.93
C ARG A 24 22.89 -5.15 -27.46
N ILE A 25 23.74 -5.82 -26.70
CA ILE A 25 23.56 -6.01 -25.25
C ILE A 25 23.80 -4.70 -24.49
N SER A 26 24.75 -3.86 -24.92
CA SER A 26 25.01 -2.54 -24.33
C SER A 26 24.13 -1.42 -24.89
N GLY A 27 23.37 -1.68 -25.95
CA GLY A 27 22.26 -0.85 -26.43
C GLY A 27 20.88 -1.26 -25.88
N ALA A 28 20.80 -2.32 -25.08
CA ALA A 28 19.61 -2.58 -24.27
C ALA A 28 19.50 -1.42 -23.28
N ALA A 29 18.41 -0.64 -23.36
CA ALA A 29 18.13 0.40 -22.39
C ALA A 29 18.35 -0.19 -20.99
N GLU A 30 19.24 0.43 -20.21
CA GLU A 30 19.61 -0.04 -18.90
C GLU A 30 18.32 -0.27 -18.10
N PHE A 31 18.17 -1.50 -17.62
CA PHE A 31 16.93 -1.95 -17.02
C PHE A 31 16.83 -1.42 -15.59
N THR A 32 16.36 -0.18 -15.45
CA THR A 32 16.32 0.54 -14.17
C THR A 32 14.90 0.80 -13.68
N PRO A 33 14.69 0.98 -12.36
CA PRO A 33 13.41 1.42 -11.81
C PRO A 33 12.90 2.73 -12.44
N GLU A 34 13.80 3.66 -12.78
CA GLU A 34 13.48 4.95 -13.43
C GLU A 34 12.88 4.75 -14.82
N LEU A 35 13.44 3.83 -15.61
CA LEU A 35 12.89 3.49 -16.93
C LEU A 35 11.47 2.94 -16.79
N LEU A 36 11.25 2.01 -15.85
CA LEU A 36 9.93 1.41 -15.61
C LEU A 36 8.91 2.43 -15.13
N GLU A 37 9.32 3.37 -14.28
CA GLU A 37 8.49 4.49 -13.85
C GLU A 37 8.05 5.35 -15.05
N LYS A 38 8.98 5.74 -15.92
CA LYS A 38 8.70 6.50 -17.14
C LYS A 38 7.75 5.74 -18.07
N LYS A 39 8.01 4.45 -18.31
CA LYS A 39 7.14 3.61 -19.16
C LYS A 39 5.75 3.43 -18.53
N SER A 40 5.64 3.38 -17.20
CA SER A 40 4.36 3.27 -16.50
C SER A 40 3.52 4.55 -16.63
N LEU A 41 4.14 5.73 -16.68
CA LEU A 41 3.44 6.98 -17.03
C LEU A 41 2.90 6.94 -18.48
N VAL A 42 3.70 6.45 -19.43
CA VAL A 42 3.23 6.25 -20.82
C VAL A 42 2.05 5.28 -20.85
N CYS A 43 2.13 4.19 -20.10
CA CYS A 43 1.03 3.23 -19.97
C CYS A 43 -0.27 3.89 -19.48
N ARG A 44 -0.22 4.81 -18.51
CA ARG A 44 -1.40 5.53 -18.05
C ARG A 44 -2.07 6.33 -19.16
N GLU A 45 -1.30 7.07 -19.95
CA GLU A 45 -1.84 7.83 -21.07
C GLU A 45 -2.44 6.91 -22.14
N VAL A 46 -1.78 5.81 -22.46
CA VAL A 46 -2.32 4.80 -23.37
C VAL A 46 -3.64 4.22 -22.84
N LEU A 47 -3.69 3.83 -21.57
CA LEU A 47 -4.88 3.23 -20.95
C LEU A 47 -6.08 4.18 -20.94
N LYS A 48 -5.88 5.51 -20.83
CA LYS A 48 -6.99 6.50 -20.91
C LYS A 48 -7.74 6.41 -22.23
N THR A 49 -7.07 6.04 -23.32
CA THR A 49 -7.67 5.89 -24.66
C THR A 49 -8.41 4.56 -24.86
N LYS A 50 -8.20 3.57 -23.99
CA LYS A 50 -8.77 2.22 -24.15
C LYS A 50 -10.16 2.10 -23.50
N PRO A 51 -11.21 1.64 -24.21
CA PRO A 51 -12.50 1.41 -23.57
C PRO A 51 -12.39 0.28 -22.54
N VAL A 52 -13.28 0.31 -21.54
CA VAL A 52 -13.52 -0.81 -20.62
C VAL A 52 -15.00 -1.16 -20.65
N HIS A 53 -15.30 -2.41 -20.96
CA HIS A 53 -16.67 -2.90 -21.04
C HIS A 53 -17.09 -3.64 -19.76
N TYR A 54 -18.40 -3.71 -19.53
CA TYR A 54 -18.99 -4.63 -18.57
C TYR A 54 -20.09 -5.44 -19.23
N TYR A 55 -20.34 -6.62 -18.67
CA TYR A 55 -21.24 -7.61 -19.23
C TYR A 55 -22.34 -7.89 -18.22
N THR A 56 -23.59 -7.85 -18.69
CA THR A 56 -24.77 -8.07 -17.85
C THR A 56 -25.49 -9.36 -18.22
N PHE A 57 -26.07 -10.02 -17.22
CA PHE A 57 -27.02 -11.12 -17.40
C PHE A 57 -28.22 -10.85 -16.50
N ARG A 58 -29.43 -10.85 -17.08
CA ARG A 58 -30.68 -10.51 -16.37
C ARG A 58 -30.59 -9.20 -15.57
N GLY A 59 -29.98 -8.17 -16.15
CA GLY A 59 -29.82 -6.85 -15.54
C GLY A 59 -28.71 -6.72 -14.49
N ALA A 60 -28.11 -7.83 -14.02
CA ALA A 60 -26.98 -7.80 -13.11
C ALA A 60 -25.65 -7.82 -13.88
N VAL A 61 -24.66 -7.05 -13.43
CA VAL A 61 -23.31 -7.16 -13.99
C VAL A 61 -22.71 -8.50 -13.55
N VAL A 62 -22.26 -9.31 -14.52
CA VAL A 62 -21.67 -10.64 -14.27
C VAL A 62 -20.18 -10.74 -14.61
N ALA A 63 -19.69 -9.85 -15.47
CA ALA A 63 -18.26 -9.75 -15.78
C ALA A 63 -17.88 -8.31 -16.13
N LYS A 64 -16.59 -8.02 -16.08
CA LYS A 64 -16.01 -6.74 -16.49
C LYS A 64 -14.70 -6.95 -17.24
N GLU A 65 -14.36 -5.99 -18.07
CA GLU A 65 -13.06 -5.91 -18.70
C GLU A 65 -12.04 -5.25 -17.76
N ILE A 66 -10.82 -5.75 -17.81
CA ILE A 66 -9.63 -5.12 -17.26
C ILE A 66 -8.65 -4.99 -18.41
N VAL A 67 -8.13 -3.78 -18.63
CA VAL A 67 -7.10 -3.53 -19.64
C VAL A 67 -5.78 -3.35 -18.92
N LEU A 68 -4.88 -4.30 -19.10
CA LEU A 68 -3.52 -4.29 -18.55
C LEU A 68 -2.60 -3.55 -19.52
N CYS A 69 -1.62 -2.81 -19.01
CA CYS A 69 -0.55 -2.24 -19.82
C CYS A 69 0.79 -2.79 -19.35
N ALA A 70 1.52 -3.41 -20.26
CA ALA A 70 2.78 -4.09 -20.00
C ALA A 70 3.89 -3.58 -20.93
N TYR A 71 5.14 -3.81 -20.56
CA TYR A 71 6.32 -3.36 -21.30
C TYR A 71 7.16 -4.53 -21.78
N SER A 72 7.49 -4.51 -23.08
CA SER A 72 8.40 -5.45 -23.74
C SER A 72 9.81 -4.86 -23.76
N LEU A 73 10.74 -5.57 -23.15
CA LEU A 73 12.15 -5.19 -23.17
C LEU A 73 12.76 -5.41 -24.56
N SER A 74 12.34 -6.46 -25.27
CA SER A 74 12.88 -6.79 -26.57
C SER A 74 12.55 -5.77 -27.65
N THR A 75 11.39 -5.09 -27.53
CA THR A 75 10.90 -4.12 -28.52
C THR A 75 10.93 -2.67 -28.03
N ASP A 76 11.25 -2.43 -26.75
CA ASP A 76 11.15 -1.13 -26.07
C ASP A 76 9.74 -0.48 -26.15
N ARG A 77 8.69 -1.31 -26.24
CA ARG A 77 7.30 -0.84 -26.43
C ARG A 77 6.39 -1.21 -25.26
N VAL A 78 5.41 -0.34 -25.03
CA VAL A 78 4.27 -0.66 -24.16
C VAL A 78 3.16 -1.30 -24.99
N GLU A 79 2.51 -2.30 -24.41
CA GLU A 79 1.47 -3.10 -25.03
C GLU A 79 0.26 -3.18 -24.11
N THR A 80 -0.95 -3.18 -24.68
CA THR A 80 -2.18 -3.32 -23.91
C THR A 80 -2.82 -4.68 -24.12
N VAL A 81 -3.16 -5.35 -23.02
CA VAL A 81 -3.78 -6.67 -23.03
C VAL A 81 -5.09 -6.62 -22.26
N SER A 82 -6.21 -6.91 -22.94
CA SER A 82 -7.53 -6.93 -22.33
C SER A 82 -7.88 -8.32 -21.82
N ILE A 83 -8.48 -8.38 -20.64
CA ILE A 83 -9.07 -9.60 -20.06
C ILE A 83 -10.51 -9.36 -19.65
N LYS A 84 -11.37 -10.36 -19.83
CA LYS A 84 -12.71 -10.41 -19.27
C LYS A 84 -12.68 -11.21 -17.97
N SER A 85 -12.95 -10.55 -16.86
CA SER A 85 -12.96 -11.16 -15.52
C SER A 85 -14.39 -11.24 -14.99
N GLY A 86 -14.77 -12.40 -14.43
CA GLY A 86 -16.04 -12.54 -13.73
C GLY A 86 -16.10 -11.69 -12.47
N ILE A 87 -17.32 -11.40 -11.99
CA ILE A 87 -17.54 -10.62 -10.75
C ILE A 87 -17.49 -11.50 -9.49
N SER A 88 -17.32 -12.82 -9.68
CA SER A 88 -17.29 -13.86 -8.65
C SER A 88 -16.64 -13.44 -7.32
N GLY A 89 -17.40 -13.58 -6.24
CA GLY A 89 -16.96 -13.43 -4.85
C GLY A 89 -16.26 -14.66 -4.27
N ASN A 90 -15.94 -15.68 -5.07
CA ASN A 90 -15.18 -16.84 -4.59
C ASN A 90 -13.67 -16.62 -4.76
N GLN A 91 -13.01 -16.51 -3.62
CA GLN A 91 -11.65 -16.01 -3.42
C GLN A 91 -10.55 -16.90 -4.06
N ALA A 92 -10.81 -18.19 -4.22
CA ALA A 92 -9.81 -19.16 -4.65
C ALA A 92 -9.49 -19.07 -6.15
N THR A 93 -10.46 -18.79 -7.03
CA THR A 93 -10.28 -18.82 -8.48
C THR A 93 -10.99 -17.64 -9.16
N LEU A 94 -10.24 -16.59 -9.48
CA LEU A 94 -10.74 -15.57 -10.40
C LEU A 94 -10.74 -16.17 -11.80
N ALA A 95 -11.90 -16.56 -12.30
CA ALA A 95 -12.04 -16.95 -13.70
C ALA A 95 -11.94 -15.70 -14.59
N PHE A 96 -11.05 -15.75 -15.56
CA PHE A 96 -10.93 -14.72 -16.59
C PHE A 96 -10.59 -15.34 -17.95
N ASN A 97 -10.96 -14.63 -19.02
CA ASN A 97 -10.61 -14.96 -20.39
C ASN A 97 -9.75 -13.85 -20.97
N VAL A 98 -8.66 -14.20 -21.66
CA VAL A 98 -7.84 -13.24 -22.40
C VAL A 98 -8.58 -12.85 -23.68
N LEU A 99 -8.81 -11.55 -23.87
CA LEU A 99 -9.52 -11.02 -25.03
C LEU A 99 -8.55 -10.62 -26.15
N THR A 100 -7.33 -10.18 -25.83
CA THR A 100 -6.34 -9.80 -26.83
C THR A 100 -5.59 -11.03 -27.36
N PRO A 101 -5.71 -11.37 -28.66
CA PRO A 101 -5.06 -12.56 -29.21
C PRO A 101 -3.54 -12.48 -29.18
N GLY A 102 -2.92 -13.64 -28.92
CA GLY A 102 -1.47 -13.80 -28.94
C GLY A 102 -0.77 -13.54 -27.60
N TYR A 103 -1.53 -13.35 -26.52
CA TYR A 103 -1.00 -13.22 -25.16
C TYR A 103 -1.42 -14.41 -24.30
N ARG A 104 -0.53 -14.82 -23.40
CA ARG A 104 -0.86 -15.68 -22.26
C ARG A 104 -0.83 -14.85 -20.99
N ILE A 105 -1.81 -15.05 -20.12
CA ILE A 105 -1.90 -14.35 -18.84
C ILE A 105 -2.07 -15.38 -17.74
N GLU A 106 -1.26 -15.25 -16.69
CA GLU A 106 -1.35 -16.02 -15.46
C GLU A 106 -1.66 -15.07 -14.30
N ARG A 107 -2.68 -15.39 -13.48
CA ARG A 107 -2.91 -14.66 -12.23
C ARG A 107 -1.96 -15.18 -11.18
N VAL A 108 -1.05 -14.33 -10.71
CA VAL A 108 -0.09 -14.67 -9.66
C VAL A 108 -0.71 -14.48 -8.27
N ARG A 109 -1.36 -13.32 -8.03
CA ARG A 109 -1.91 -13.00 -6.70
C ARG A 109 -3.05 -11.99 -6.72
N GLY A 110 -3.71 -11.92 -5.56
CA GLY A 110 -4.60 -10.85 -5.15
C GLY A 110 -6.04 -10.96 -5.62
N GLN A 111 -6.86 -10.15 -4.99
CA GLN A 111 -8.29 -9.97 -5.27
C GLN A 111 -8.63 -8.49 -5.20
N GLY A 112 -9.50 -8.05 -6.11
CA GLY A 112 -9.87 -6.65 -6.18
C GLY A 112 -8.78 -5.80 -6.83
N ILE A 113 -9.17 -4.57 -7.19
CA ILE A 113 -8.36 -3.66 -8.01
C ILE A 113 -6.98 -3.42 -7.37
N THR A 114 -6.92 -3.31 -6.04
CA THR A 114 -5.70 -2.98 -5.31
C THR A 114 -4.64 -4.07 -5.31
N HIS A 115 -5.03 -5.35 -5.35
CA HIS A 115 -4.12 -6.47 -5.09
C HIS A 115 -3.83 -7.33 -6.32
N PHE A 116 -4.57 -7.16 -7.42
CA PHE A 116 -4.37 -7.96 -8.62
C PHE A 116 -2.95 -7.82 -9.17
N TYR A 117 -2.32 -8.96 -9.41
CA TYR A 117 -1.07 -9.03 -10.16
C TYR A 117 -1.11 -10.22 -11.12
N PHE A 118 -0.68 -9.96 -12.35
CA PHE A 118 -0.70 -10.90 -13.46
C PHE A 118 0.68 -10.97 -14.09
N LYS A 119 1.12 -12.18 -14.44
CA LYS A 119 2.20 -12.40 -15.40
C LYS A 119 1.63 -12.40 -16.80
N ILE A 120 2.33 -11.77 -17.73
CA ILE A 120 1.90 -11.63 -19.11
C ILE A 120 3.02 -12.14 -20.01
N SER A 121 2.72 -13.06 -20.92
CA SER A 121 3.64 -13.51 -21.95
C SER A 121 3.12 -13.09 -23.33
N GLY A 122 3.97 -12.46 -24.14
CA GLY A 122 3.65 -11.99 -25.49
C GLY A 122 3.69 -13.10 -26.56
N ARG A 123 3.51 -12.69 -27.82
CA ARG A 123 3.37 -13.58 -29.00
C ARG A 123 4.58 -14.47 -29.28
N GLY A 124 5.76 -14.06 -28.85
CA GLY A 124 7.01 -14.83 -28.94
C GLY A 124 7.37 -15.61 -27.67
N GLY A 125 6.51 -15.62 -26.65
CA GLY A 125 6.81 -16.20 -25.35
C GLY A 125 7.62 -15.30 -24.41
N GLU A 126 7.98 -14.08 -24.82
CA GLU A 126 8.62 -13.08 -23.96
C GLU A 126 7.71 -12.74 -22.77
N GLU A 127 8.28 -12.71 -21.56
CA GLU A 127 7.60 -12.19 -20.36
C GLU A 127 7.60 -10.65 -20.39
N LEU A 128 6.42 -10.06 -20.27
CA LEU A 128 6.22 -8.61 -20.26
C LEU A 128 6.05 -8.11 -18.83
N ILE A 129 6.58 -6.92 -18.57
CA ILE A 129 6.52 -6.31 -17.25
C ILE A 129 5.21 -5.55 -17.12
N LEU A 130 4.33 -5.98 -16.23
CA LEU A 130 3.07 -5.30 -15.98
C LEU A 130 3.33 -3.95 -15.29
N LEU A 131 2.90 -2.85 -15.92
CA LEU A 131 3.19 -1.49 -15.46
C LEU A 131 1.98 -0.78 -14.86
N ASP A 132 0.77 -1.04 -15.35
CA ASP A 132 -0.47 -0.43 -14.87
C ASP A 132 -1.70 -1.22 -15.36
N GLY A 133 -2.87 -0.95 -14.78
CA GLY A 133 -4.14 -1.57 -15.14
C GLY A 133 -5.29 -0.58 -15.11
N ARG A 134 -6.15 -0.61 -16.12
CA ARG A 134 -7.44 0.09 -16.13
C ARG A 134 -8.53 -0.91 -15.75
N HIS A 135 -9.18 -0.62 -14.64
CA HIS A 135 -10.29 -1.39 -14.10
C HIS A 135 -11.58 -0.61 -14.21
N LEU A 136 -12.70 -1.30 -14.36
CA LEU A 136 -14.01 -0.73 -14.04
C LEU A 136 -14.31 -0.96 -12.56
N ASP A 137 -14.52 0.13 -11.82
CA ASP A 137 -15.16 0.08 -10.52
C ASP A 137 -16.67 -0.09 -10.74
N LEU A 138 -17.21 -1.21 -10.28
CA LEU A 138 -18.61 -1.57 -10.49
C LEU A 138 -19.56 -0.72 -9.65
N GLU A 139 -19.08 -0.19 -8.52
CA GLU A 139 -19.91 0.60 -7.61
C GLU A 139 -20.06 2.03 -8.15
N THR A 140 -18.98 2.66 -8.60
CA THR A 140 -19.04 4.00 -9.20
C THR A 140 -19.32 4.00 -10.70
N LYS A 141 -19.18 2.84 -11.36
CA LYS A 141 -19.16 2.70 -12.83
C LYS A 141 -18.09 3.56 -13.51
N LYS A 142 -17.07 4.00 -12.77
CA LYS A 142 -15.95 4.79 -13.29
C LYS A 142 -14.74 3.91 -13.53
N SER A 143 -13.90 4.33 -14.48
CA SER A 143 -12.59 3.71 -14.67
C SER A 143 -11.65 4.10 -13.54
N LEU A 144 -10.92 3.13 -13.02
CA LEU A 144 -9.85 3.31 -12.05
C LEU A 144 -8.55 2.78 -12.67
N PHE A 145 -7.53 3.64 -12.70
CA PHE A 145 -6.18 3.25 -13.07
C PHE A 145 -5.45 2.84 -11.80
N TYR A 146 -4.81 1.69 -11.82
CA TYR A 146 -4.19 1.15 -10.62
C TYR A 146 -2.89 0.43 -10.94
N PHE A 147 -1.85 0.85 -10.24
CA PHE A 147 -0.54 0.23 -10.30
C PHE A 147 -0.54 -1.11 -9.52
N PRO A 148 -0.30 -2.24 -10.21
CA PRO A 148 -0.19 -3.55 -9.59
C PRO A 148 1.25 -3.77 -9.13
N PHE A 149 1.49 -3.78 -7.81
CA PHE A 149 2.85 -3.88 -7.28
C PHE A 149 3.56 -5.16 -7.72
N ASP A 150 4.81 -4.98 -8.13
CA ASP A 150 5.84 -6.00 -8.34
C ASP A 150 7.14 -5.56 -7.63
N ASN A 151 7.94 -6.53 -7.19
CA ASN A 151 9.19 -6.28 -6.47
C ASN A 151 10.20 -5.47 -7.29
N ILE A 152 10.09 -5.49 -8.61
CA ILE A 152 10.96 -4.72 -9.50
C ILE A 152 10.85 -3.20 -9.31
N PHE A 153 9.72 -2.73 -8.79
CA PHE A 153 9.48 -1.32 -8.49
C PHE A 153 9.90 -0.93 -7.07
N LEU A 154 10.35 -1.88 -6.26
CA LEU A 154 10.78 -1.61 -4.91
C LEU A 154 12.11 -0.87 -4.96
N SER A 155 12.16 0.37 -4.48
CA SER A 155 13.41 1.13 -4.41
C SER A 155 13.36 2.11 -3.24
N LYS A 156 14.55 2.55 -2.80
CA LYS A 156 14.68 3.58 -1.76
C LYS A 156 13.90 4.83 -2.16
N LYS A 157 14.07 5.25 -3.41
CA LYS A 157 13.41 6.42 -4.01
C LYS A 157 11.88 6.32 -3.98
N SER A 158 11.32 5.20 -4.45
CA SER A 158 9.88 4.95 -4.47
C SER A 158 9.30 4.96 -3.04
N ALA A 159 9.93 4.25 -2.10
CA ALA A 159 9.50 4.24 -0.71
C ALA A 159 9.57 5.63 -0.06
N SER A 160 10.65 6.39 -0.28
CA SER A 160 10.80 7.76 0.23
C SER A 160 9.74 8.71 -0.32
N ARG A 161 9.48 8.71 -1.64
CA ARG A 161 8.44 9.56 -2.23
C ARG A 161 7.03 9.19 -1.77
N GLY A 162 6.77 7.89 -1.62
CA GLY A 162 5.51 7.40 -1.05
C GLY A 162 5.33 7.88 0.39
N TYR A 163 6.40 7.83 1.19
CA TYR A 163 6.35 8.28 2.58
C TYR A 163 6.15 9.79 2.68
N ARG A 164 6.90 10.56 1.88
CA ARG A 164 6.73 12.02 1.80
C ARG A 164 5.31 12.41 1.42
N PHE A 165 4.77 11.80 0.36
CA PHE A 165 3.40 12.05 -0.07
C PHE A 165 2.39 11.74 1.03
N LEU A 166 2.57 10.62 1.74
CA LEU A 166 1.68 10.26 2.86
C LEU A 166 1.74 11.30 3.99
N LEU A 167 2.94 11.74 4.39
CA LEU A 167 3.12 12.79 5.38
C LEU A 167 2.42 14.09 4.94
N ASP A 168 2.61 14.50 3.68
CA ASP A 168 1.94 15.69 3.14
C ASP A 168 0.41 15.56 3.24
N VAL A 169 -0.17 14.40 2.90
CA VAL A 169 -1.61 14.15 3.05
C VAL A 169 -2.07 14.26 4.51
N ILE A 170 -1.28 13.73 5.46
CA ILE A 170 -1.57 13.82 6.89
C ILE A 170 -1.54 15.27 7.37
N THR A 171 -0.49 16.01 7.02
CA THR A 171 -0.36 17.44 7.33
C THR A 171 -1.52 18.24 6.73
N PHE A 172 -1.91 17.98 5.49
CA PHE A 172 -3.08 18.66 4.88
C PHE A 172 -4.37 18.35 5.64
N ALA A 173 -4.60 17.10 6.04
CA ALA A 173 -5.76 16.71 6.82
C ALA A 173 -5.81 17.41 8.19
N GLN A 174 -4.68 17.48 8.90
CA GLN A 174 -4.58 18.23 10.17
C GLN A 174 -4.82 19.73 9.96
N ASN A 175 -4.24 20.34 8.94
CA ASN A 175 -4.42 21.75 8.63
C ASN A 175 -5.89 22.10 8.33
N GLU A 176 -6.62 21.24 7.60
CA GLU A 176 -8.06 21.40 7.40
C GLU A 176 -8.84 21.33 8.72
N ILE A 177 -8.49 20.40 9.61
CA ILE A 177 -9.09 20.29 10.95
C ILE A 177 -8.79 21.54 11.79
N CYS A 178 -7.56 22.07 11.73
CA CYS A 178 -7.18 23.31 12.41
C CYS A 178 -7.99 24.51 11.89
N ALA A 179 -8.08 24.66 10.57
CA ALA A 179 -8.79 25.76 9.92
C ALA A 179 -10.29 25.76 10.27
N LEU A 180 -10.86 24.57 10.52
CA LEU A 180 -12.25 24.40 10.97
C LEU A 180 -12.45 24.62 12.47
N GLY A 181 -11.40 24.90 13.24
CA GLY A 181 -11.52 25.19 14.68
C GLY A 181 -11.88 23.99 15.54
N VAL A 182 -11.71 22.75 15.03
CA VAL A 182 -12.17 21.53 15.71
C VAL A 182 -11.43 21.33 17.03
N LYS A 183 -12.18 21.23 18.13
CA LYS A 183 -11.64 21.00 19.47
C LYS A 183 -11.56 19.52 19.79
N SER A 184 -10.53 19.14 20.54
CA SER A 184 -10.45 17.80 21.10
C SER A 184 -11.50 17.58 22.16
N ARG A 185 -12.11 16.40 22.12
CA ARG A 185 -13.02 15.90 23.15
C ARG A 185 -12.28 15.10 24.21
N ALA A 186 -11.08 14.58 23.91
CA ALA A 186 -10.23 13.92 24.89
C ALA A 186 -9.42 14.90 25.74
N TYR A 187 -9.09 16.08 25.22
CA TYR A 187 -8.29 17.10 25.91
C TYR A 187 -9.00 18.45 25.83
N PRO A 188 -9.84 18.78 26.83
CA PRO A 188 -10.53 20.07 26.88
C PRO A 188 -9.54 21.24 26.72
N GLY A 189 -9.88 22.19 25.86
CA GLY A 189 -9.05 23.37 25.57
C GLY A 189 -8.02 23.19 24.45
N SER A 190 -7.75 21.96 24.00
CA SER A 190 -6.79 21.69 22.90
C SER A 190 -7.48 21.64 21.53
N MET A 191 -6.74 22.00 20.47
CA MET A 191 -7.18 21.79 19.09
C MET A 191 -6.95 20.32 18.70
N LEU A 192 -7.90 19.72 17.98
CA LEU A 192 -7.82 18.31 17.58
C LEU A 192 -6.61 18.04 16.65
N CYS A 193 -6.31 18.98 15.76
CA CYS A 193 -5.24 18.84 14.79
C CYS A 193 -3.82 18.80 15.40
N GLU A 194 -3.64 19.27 16.63
CA GLU A 194 -2.35 19.35 17.31
C GLU A 194 -2.03 18.08 18.13
N LEU A 195 -2.98 17.16 18.23
CA LEU A 195 -2.87 16.05 19.18
C LEU A 195 -2.02 14.88 18.71
N PHE A 196 -2.00 14.62 17.41
CA PHE A 196 -1.40 13.40 16.87
C PHE A 196 -0.16 13.75 16.05
N ASN A 197 0.93 13.07 16.33
CA ASN A 197 2.14 13.14 15.52
C ASN A 197 1.91 12.48 14.15
N ASP A 198 2.43 13.09 13.07
CA ASP A 198 2.25 12.61 11.70
C ASP A 198 2.79 11.18 11.50
N ARG A 199 3.91 10.85 12.17
CA ARG A 199 4.48 9.50 12.16
C ARG A 199 3.53 8.50 12.80
N PHE A 200 2.84 8.85 13.88
CA PHE A 200 1.87 7.95 14.51
C PHE A 200 0.71 7.61 13.55
N ILE A 201 0.18 8.60 12.82
CA ILE A 201 -0.87 8.38 11.83
C ILE A 201 -0.35 7.54 10.65
N ALA A 202 0.88 7.81 10.18
CA ALA A 202 1.52 7.00 9.13
C ALA A 202 1.72 5.55 9.59
N THR A 203 2.17 5.33 10.83
CA THR A 203 2.29 3.99 11.43
C THR A 203 0.96 3.25 11.40
N LEU A 204 -0.13 3.90 11.79
CA LEU A 204 -1.46 3.30 11.77
C LEU A 204 -1.83 2.83 10.35
N ILE A 205 -1.58 3.66 9.35
CA ILE A 205 -1.84 3.33 7.94
C ILE A 205 -0.99 2.13 7.49
N PHE A 206 0.27 2.06 7.88
CA PHE A 206 1.13 0.92 7.55
C PHE A 206 0.61 -0.37 8.15
N ILE A 207 0.16 -0.35 9.41
CA ILE A 207 -0.37 -1.55 10.08
C ILE A 207 -1.63 -2.05 9.37
N GLU A 208 -2.52 -1.15 8.94
CA GLU A 208 -3.75 -1.49 8.23
C GLU A 208 -3.50 -2.08 6.84
N GLN A 209 -2.48 -1.60 6.12
CA GLN A 209 -2.25 -2.00 4.73
C GLN A 209 -1.18 -3.08 4.54
N ALA A 210 -0.33 -3.30 5.54
CA ALA A 210 0.65 -4.37 5.51
C ALA A 210 -0.02 -5.75 5.66
N ASP A 211 0.23 -6.65 4.71
CA ASP A 211 -0.20 -8.05 4.82
C ASP A 211 0.47 -8.73 6.03
N ASP A 212 -0.30 -9.43 6.86
CA ASP A 212 0.21 -10.12 8.05
C ASP A 212 1.33 -11.11 7.70
N GLY A 213 1.13 -11.90 6.63
CA GLY A 213 2.11 -12.89 6.22
C GLY A 213 3.42 -12.23 5.80
N GLU A 214 3.35 -11.25 4.90
CA GLU A 214 4.52 -10.52 4.42
C GLU A 214 5.24 -9.76 5.53
N PHE A 215 4.51 -9.21 6.51
CA PHE A 215 5.08 -8.47 7.62
C PHE A 215 5.87 -9.37 8.58
N PHE A 216 5.32 -10.56 8.91
CA PHE A 216 5.93 -11.41 9.93
C PHE A 216 6.95 -12.42 9.39
N ASN A 217 6.69 -13.06 8.24
CA ASN A 217 7.57 -14.17 7.81
C ASN A 217 7.54 -14.54 6.32
N LYS A 218 6.82 -13.81 5.45
CA LYS A 218 6.69 -14.12 4.01
C LYS A 218 7.27 -13.05 3.09
N CYS A 219 8.19 -12.22 3.58
CA CYS A 219 8.92 -11.32 2.70
C CYS A 219 9.86 -12.13 1.76
N PRO A 220 10.09 -11.67 0.52
CA PRO A 220 11.01 -12.33 -0.41
C PRO A 220 12.45 -12.35 0.11
N ALA A 221 13.21 -13.39 -0.24
CA ALA A 221 14.67 -13.40 -0.05
C ALA A 221 15.32 -12.32 -0.93
N LEU A 222 16.32 -11.61 -0.41
CA LEU A 222 16.96 -10.49 -1.13
C LEU A 222 17.60 -10.94 -2.45
N GLU A 223 18.12 -12.16 -2.48
CA GLU A 223 18.74 -12.79 -3.64
C GLU A 223 17.72 -13.11 -4.74
N SER A 224 16.44 -13.23 -4.39
CA SER A 224 15.35 -13.47 -5.34
C SER A 224 14.85 -12.19 -6.03
N LEU A 225 15.32 -11.02 -5.60
CA LEU A 225 14.92 -9.75 -6.19
C LEU A 225 15.61 -9.52 -7.54
N PRO A 226 14.90 -8.98 -8.54
CA PRO A 226 15.38 -8.93 -9.91
C PRO A 226 16.55 -7.96 -10.11
N LEU A 227 16.60 -6.86 -9.33
CA LEU A 227 17.69 -5.89 -9.39
C LEU A 227 18.36 -5.76 -8.01
N ALA A 228 19.67 -5.54 -8.02
CA ALA A 228 20.43 -5.23 -6.79
C ALA A 228 19.87 -3.99 -6.08
N GLU A 229 19.45 -2.98 -6.85
CA GLU A 229 18.81 -1.77 -6.35
C GLU A 229 17.46 -2.00 -5.65
N ASN A 230 16.81 -3.16 -5.86
CA ASN A 230 15.58 -3.51 -5.16
C ASN A 230 15.84 -4.03 -3.73
N ARG A 231 17.09 -4.36 -3.37
CA ARG A 231 17.48 -4.93 -2.06
C ARG A 231 17.60 -3.85 -0.99
N VAL A 232 16.49 -3.15 -0.73
CA VAL A 232 16.47 -1.94 0.13
C VAL A 232 15.98 -2.20 1.56
N TYR A 233 15.47 -3.40 1.82
CA TYR A 233 15.00 -3.83 3.14
C TYR A 233 15.93 -4.85 3.79
N ALA A 234 15.96 -4.88 5.12
CA ALA A 234 16.74 -5.82 5.92
C ALA A 234 15.88 -6.92 6.57
N ASN A 235 14.56 -6.72 6.67
CA ASN A 235 13.64 -7.64 7.32
C ASN A 235 12.21 -7.52 6.73
N CYS A 236 11.32 -8.41 7.15
CA CYS A 236 9.95 -8.47 6.66
C CYS A 236 9.08 -7.24 6.99
N PRO A 237 9.17 -6.62 8.19
CA PRO A 237 8.51 -5.35 8.46
C PRO A 237 8.89 -4.24 7.47
N GLU A 238 10.19 -4.07 7.19
CA GLU A 238 10.67 -3.10 6.21
C GLU A 238 10.12 -3.38 4.81
N TYR A 239 10.16 -4.65 4.35
CA TYR A 239 9.59 -5.03 3.06
C TYR A 239 8.10 -4.66 2.95
N ALA A 240 7.29 -5.03 3.95
CA ALA A 240 5.85 -4.79 3.93
C ALA A 240 5.51 -3.29 3.92
N ILE A 241 6.25 -2.48 4.68
CA ILE A 241 6.09 -1.02 4.71
C ILE A 241 6.55 -0.42 3.37
N PHE A 242 7.72 -0.78 2.85
CA PHE A 242 8.22 -0.23 1.59
C PHE A 242 7.36 -0.61 0.38
N LYS A 243 6.78 -1.81 0.38
CA LYS A 243 5.74 -2.21 -0.58
C LYS A 243 4.51 -1.31 -0.48
N THR A 244 4.02 -1.07 0.74
CA THR A 244 2.88 -0.18 1.00
C THR A 244 3.15 1.24 0.50
N LEU A 245 4.34 1.76 0.80
CA LEU A 245 4.77 3.08 0.34
C LEU A 245 4.96 3.15 -1.17
N THR A 246 5.46 2.10 -1.81
CA THR A 246 5.53 2.01 -3.28
C THR A 246 4.13 2.04 -3.89
N HIS A 247 3.16 1.33 -3.30
CA HIS A 247 1.75 1.45 -3.71
C HIS A 247 1.22 2.88 -3.58
N ILE A 248 1.57 3.59 -2.50
CA ILE A 248 1.18 4.99 -2.27
C ILE A 248 1.84 5.92 -3.29
N ASP A 249 3.14 5.79 -3.54
CA ASP A 249 3.86 6.59 -4.53
C ASP A 249 3.23 6.48 -5.93
N ARG A 250 2.93 5.24 -6.35
CA ARG A 250 2.43 4.98 -7.70
C ARG A 250 0.96 5.31 -7.87
N ASN A 251 0.12 5.09 -6.85
CA ASN A 251 -1.32 5.31 -6.94
C ASN A 251 -1.78 6.68 -6.39
N ARG A 252 -0.92 7.41 -5.69
CA ARG A 252 -1.19 8.73 -5.11
C ARG A 252 -2.51 8.72 -4.32
N GLU A 253 -3.39 9.71 -4.53
CA GLU A 253 -4.68 9.86 -3.84
C GLU A 253 -5.63 8.68 -4.04
N LYS A 254 -5.34 7.80 -5.00
CA LYS A 254 -6.12 6.58 -5.28
C LYS A 254 -5.58 5.33 -4.58
N ALA A 255 -4.41 5.40 -3.93
CA ALA A 255 -3.85 4.25 -3.22
C ALA A 255 -4.87 3.73 -2.20
N TYR A 256 -5.17 2.44 -2.30
CA TYR A 256 -6.12 1.73 -1.43
C TYR A 256 -7.58 2.24 -1.44
N SER A 257 -7.94 3.18 -2.33
CA SER A 257 -9.31 3.72 -2.45
C SER A 257 -10.36 2.67 -2.83
N ALA A 258 -9.93 1.58 -3.48
CA ALA A 258 -10.80 0.46 -3.86
C ALA A 258 -10.67 -0.76 -2.93
N VAL A 259 -9.91 -0.67 -1.83
CA VAL A 259 -9.84 -1.77 -0.86
C VAL A 259 -11.13 -1.85 -0.07
N ALA A 260 -11.68 -3.06 -0.02
CA ALA A 260 -12.73 -3.43 0.90
C ALA A 260 -12.40 -4.79 1.50
N SER A 261 -12.41 -4.90 2.83
CA SER A 261 -12.29 -6.18 3.52
C SER A 261 -13.59 -6.99 3.40
N ARG A 262 -13.50 -8.30 3.63
CA ARG A 262 -14.69 -9.18 3.68
C ARG A 262 -15.70 -8.75 4.75
N LYS A 263 -15.23 -8.11 5.84
CA LYS A 263 -16.09 -7.59 6.92
C LYS A 263 -16.69 -6.22 6.58
N GLY A 264 -16.32 -5.63 5.44
CA GLY A 264 -16.82 -4.36 4.95
C GLY A 264 -15.97 -3.14 5.35
N ALA A 265 -14.77 -3.35 5.89
CA ALA A 265 -13.81 -2.27 6.16
C ALA A 265 -13.33 -1.66 4.84
N ARG A 266 -13.18 -0.33 4.73
CA ARG A 266 -12.86 0.33 3.45
C ARG A 266 -11.78 1.39 3.53
N GLY A 267 -11.07 1.55 2.42
CA GLY A 267 -10.08 2.61 2.20
C GLY A 267 -8.75 2.39 2.92
N ILE A 268 -7.88 3.40 2.85
CA ILE A 268 -6.50 3.33 3.35
C ILE A 268 -6.41 3.14 4.87
N THR A 269 -7.44 3.52 5.62
CA THR A 269 -7.50 3.38 7.08
C THR A 269 -8.49 2.31 7.55
N GLN A 270 -9.04 1.52 6.63
CA GLN A 270 -9.93 0.38 6.89
C GLN A 270 -11.10 0.70 7.85
N PHE A 271 -11.74 1.85 7.68
CA PHE A 271 -12.92 2.20 8.49
C PHE A 271 -14.03 1.18 8.32
N MET A 272 -14.76 0.88 9.40
CA MET A 272 -15.97 0.06 9.39
C MET A 272 -17.21 0.94 9.45
N ASN A 273 -18.29 0.51 8.79
CA ASN A 273 -19.61 1.14 8.92
C ASN A 273 -20.75 0.14 8.71
N THR A 274 -20.75 -0.93 9.48
CA THR A 274 -21.84 -1.93 9.46
C THR A 274 -22.79 -1.70 10.63
N LYS A 275 -23.96 -2.37 10.63
CA LYS A 275 -24.89 -2.32 11.78
C LYS A 275 -24.22 -2.71 13.10
N GLN A 276 -23.27 -3.64 13.06
CA GLN A 276 -22.53 -4.09 14.25
C GLN A 276 -21.38 -3.15 14.60
N TYR A 277 -20.77 -2.51 13.61
CA TYR A 277 -19.61 -1.63 13.77
C TYR A 277 -19.83 -0.32 12.99
N PRO A 278 -20.65 0.62 13.51
CA PRO A 278 -21.03 1.85 12.82
C PRO A 278 -19.94 2.94 12.88
N THR A 279 -18.66 2.55 13.01
CA THR A 279 -17.55 3.42 13.42
C THR A 279 -17.46 4.71 12.62
N TYR A 280 -17.48 4.63 11.29
CA TYR A 280 -17.41 5.82 10.43
C TYR A 280 -18.62 6.75 10.64
N GLY A 281 -19.83 6.21 10.58
CA GLY A 281 -21.05 6.99 10.76
C GLY A 281 -21.17 7.61 12.16
N GLU A 282 -20.67 6.95 13.20
CA GLU A 282 -20.58 7.56 14.52
C GLU A 282 -19.53 8.67 14.56
N THR A 283 -18.37 8.51 13.92
CA THR A 283 -17.32 9.53 13.87
C THR A 283 -17.76 10.78 13.10
N VAL A 284 -18.64 10.65 12.11
CA VAL A 284 -19.25 11.79 11.38
C VAL A 284 -20.30 12.53 12.22
N ARG A 285 -21.01 11.81 13.11
CA ARG A 285 -22.07 12.38 13.98
C ARG A 285 -21.52 13.00 15.27
N ASP A 286 -20.55 12.32 15.87
CA ASP A 286 -19.52 12.96 16.68
C ASP A 286 -18.77 13.92 15.72
N TYR A 287 -17.92 14.87 16.04
CA TYR A 287 -17.20 15.74 15.07
C TYR A 287 -17.92 16.29 13.80
N PRO A 288 -19.19 16.78 13.84
CA PRO A 288 -19.78 17.47 12.69
C PRO A 288 -18.95 18.68 12.23
N GLU A 289 -18.24 19.32 13.16
CA GLU A 289 -17.31 20.43 12.92
C GLU A 289 -16.11 20.05 12.03
N ALA A 290 -15.76 18.77 11.94
CA ALA A 290 -14.65 18.31 11.10
C ALA A 290 -15.01 18.24 9.60
N ASN A 291 -16.28 18.49 9.24
CA ASN A 291 -16.77 18.47 7.86
C ASN A 291 -16.32 17.21 7.11
N LEU A 292 -16.58 16.05 7.72
CA LEU A 292 -16.31 14.75 7.11
C LEU A 292 -17.38 14.43 6.07
N ILE A 293 -17.00 13.79 4.97
CA ILE A 293 -17.93 13.32 3.94
C ILE A 293 -18.88 12.28 4.56
N PRO A 294 -20.20 12.52 4.66
CA PRO A 294 -21.10 11.61 5.38
C PRO A 294 -21.33 10.28 4.67
N ASP A 295 -21.24 10.25 3.35
CA ASP A 295 -21.31 9.01 2.57
C ASP A 295 -20.09 8.15 2.92
N TYR A 296 -20.32 7.06 3.65
CA TYR A 296 -19.26 6.17 4.11
C TYR A 296 -18.37 5.68 2.97
N ARG A 297 -18.96 5.32 1.83
CA ARG A 297 -18.21 4.72 0.73
C ARG A 297 -17.30 5.75 0.08
N ILE A 298 -17.80 6.95 -0.19
CA ILE A 298 -17.01 8.04 -0.75
C ILE A 298 -15.97 8.52 0.27
N GLY A 299 -16.41 8.77 1.50
CA GLY A 299 -15.59 9.37 2.54
C GLY A 299 -14.47 8.47 3.05
N SER A 300 -14.71 7.17 3.24
CA SER A 300 -13.64 6.23 3.62
C SER A 300 -12.65 5.97 2.48
N SER A 301 -13.07 6.15 1.22
CA SER A 301 -12.22 5.90 0.04
C SER A 301 -11.43 7.12 -0.42
N GLU A 302 -11.80 8.32 0.01
CA GLU A 302 -11.06 9.55 -0.24
C GLU A 302 -9.98 9.69 0.83
N MET A 303 -8.71 9.66 0.42
CA MET A 303 -7.56 9.50 1.31
C MET A 303 -7.49 10.60 2.38
N ARG A 304 -7.69 11.86 2.01
CA ARG A 304 -7.58 12.98 2.96
C ARG A 304 -8.69 12.93 4.00
N ASN A 305 -9.93 12.73 3.56
CA ASN A 305 -11.09 12.59 4.43
C ASN A 305 -10.98 11.35 5.34
N ALA A 306 -10.46 10.23 4.82
CA ALA A 306 -10.19 9.04 5.62
C ALA A 306 -9.17 9.33 6.74
N VAL A 307 -8.12 10.10 6.47
CA VAL A 307 -7.16 10.53 7.50
C VAL A 307 -7.81 11.46 8.52
N LYS A 308 -8.63 12.43 8.08
CA LYS A 308 -9.40 13.29 9.01
C LYS A 308 -10.32 12.47 9.92
N ALA A 309 -11.03 11.50 9.35
CA ALA A 309 -11.88 10.59 10.10
C ALA A 309 -11.07 9.76 11.11
N THR A 310 -9.88 9.29 10.73
CA THR A 310 -8.95 8.59 11.64
C THR A 310 -8.56 9.47 12.82
N ILE A 311 -8.18 10.72 12.60
CA ILE A 311 -7.85 11.69 13.66
C ILE A 311 -9.04 11.87 14.63
N CYS A 312 -10.24 12.10 14.10
CA CYS A 312 -11.46 12.24 14.90
C CYS A 312 -11.77 10.96 15.72
N TYR A 313 -11.63 9.79 15.10
CA TYR A 313 -11.89 8.52 15.75
C TYR A 313 -10.86 8.19 16.84
N LEU A 314 -9.59 8.52 16.64
CA LEU A 314 -8.55 8.37 17.66
C LEU A 314 -8.82 9.25 18.89
N ASP A 315 -9.29 10.49 18.69
CA ASP A 315 -9.70 11.36 19.81
C ASP A 315 -10.90 10.76 20.58
N LYS A 316 -11.83 10.11 19.86
CA LYS A 316 -12.94 9.38 20.51
C LYS A 316 -12.46 8.19 21.34
N ILE A 317 -11.43 7.46 20.88
CA ILE A 317 -10.80 6.38 21.64
C ILE A 317 -10.12 6.96 22.88
N LEU A 318 -9.28 7.98 22.71
CA LEU A 318 -8.56 8.68 23.78
C LEU A 318 -9.51 9.16 24.89
N ARG A 319 -10.62 9.79 24.51
CA ARG A 319 -11.64 10.28 25.48
C ARG A 319 -12.17 9.19 26.40
N ARG A 320 -12.20 7.94 25.92
CA ARG A 320 -12.68 6.79 26.69
C ARG A 320 -11.60 6.18 27.57
N LEU A 321 -10.33 6.56 27.43
CA LEU A 321 -9.25 6.07 28.27
C LEU A 321 -9.19 6.84 29.61
N PRO A 322 -8.63 6.22 30.68
CA PRO A 322 -8.31 6.93 31.91
C PRO A 322 -7.46 8.17 31.66
N GLN A 323 -7.57 9.18 32.53
CA GLN A 323 -6.78 10.42 32.40
C GLN A 323 -5.27 10.13 32.33
N SER A 324 -4.76 9.28 33.21
CA SER A 324 -3.36 8.87 33.23
C SER A 324 -2.90 8.19 31.94
N ALA A 325 -3.78 7.43 31.26
CA ALA A 325 -3.47 6.84 29.95
C ALA A 325 -3.39 7.89 28.82
N ARG A 326 -4.22 8.93 28.92
CA ARG A 326 -4.16 10.09 28.01
C ARG A 326 -2.85 10.87 28.23
N GLU A 327 -2.49 11.11 29.48
CA GLU A 327 -1.21 11.75 29.84
C GLU A 327 -0.01 10.95 29.30
N GLU A 328 0.01 9.62 29.46
CA GLU A 328 1.03 8.75 28.86
C GLU A 328 1.14 8.90 27.33
N PHE A 329 0.02 9.04 26.62
CA PHE A 329 0.05 9.28 25.17
C PHE A 329 0.64 10.63 24.80
N ARG A 330 0.39 11.67 25.60
CA ARG A 330 0.96 13.00 25.38
C ARG A 330 2.47 13.01 25.66
N ASP A 331 2.91 12.26 26.65
CA ASP A 331 4.32 12.19 27.07
C ASP A 331 5.17 11.33 26.12
N ASP A 332 4.63 10.17 25.71
CA ASP A 332 5.31 9.20 24.86
C ASP A 332 4.33 8.61 23.84
N PHE A 333 4.37 9.16 22.62
CA PHE A 333 3.53 8.69 21.51
C PHE A 333 3.74 7.20 21.19
N ILE A 334 4.94 6.66 21.40
CA ILE A 334 5.22 5.25 21.13
C ILE A 334 4.49 4.43 22.17
N PHE A 335 4.75 4.67 23.46
CA PHE A 335 4.13 3.91 24.55
C PHE A 335 2.62 4.11 24.63
N GLY A 336 2.15 5.34 24.80
CA GLY A 336 0.72 5.59 24.91
C GLY A 336 -0.04 5.27 23.63
N GLY A 337 0.64 5.33 22.47
CA GLY A 337 0.10 4.91 21.19
C GLY A 337 -0.29 3.44 21.12
N LEU A 338 0.31 2.56 21.96
CA LEU A 338 -0.09 1.16 22.09
C LEU A 338 -1.57 1.02 22.48
N PHE A 339 -2.04 1.87 23.38
CA PHE A 339 -3.43 1.84 23.82
C PHE A 339 -4.36 2.32 22.71
N LEU A 340 -3.94 3.33 21.93
CA LEU A 340 -4.74 3.86 20.84
C LEU A 340 -4.87 2.86 19.69
N ILE A 341 -3.77 2.26 19.23
CA ILE A 341 -3.82 1.26 18.14
C ILE A 341 -4.60 0.01 18.57
N THR A 342 -4.50 -0.37 19.84
CA THR A 342 -5.33 -1.44 20.43
C THR A 342 -6.81 -1.05 20.42
N GLY A 343 -7.12 0.20 20.74
CA GLY A 343 -8.48 0.73 20.70
C GLY A 343 -9.02 0.88 19.28
N TYR A 344 -8.16 1.17 18.32
CA TYR A 344 -8.49 1.28 16.90
C TYR A 344 -8.93 -0.08 16.35
N ASN A 345 -8.12 -1.12 16.58
CA ASN A 345 -8.40 -2.48 16.11
C ASN A 345 -9.48 -3.20 16.94
N GLY A 346 -9.38 -3.14 18.27
CA GLY A 346 -10.17 -3.96 19.20
C GLY A 346 -11.29 -3.22 19.94
N GLY A 347 -11.36 -1.89 19.79
CA GLY A 347 -12.31 -1.02 20.49
C GLY A 347 -11.79 -0.46 21.83
N PRO A 348 -12.38 0.64 22.34
CA PRO A 348 -11.88 1.36 23.51
C PRO A 348 -11.76 0.52 24.80
N GLU A 349 -12.64 -0.47 25.00
CA GLU A 349 -12.58 -1.32 26.20
C GLU A 349 -11.34 -2.22 26.18
N LYS A 350 -10.87 -2.65 25.00
CA LYS A 350 -9.61 -3.41 24.89
C LYS A 350 -8.40 -2.54 25.16
N ALA A 351 -8.42 -1.29 24.72
CA ALA A 351 -7.39 -0.32 25.07
C ALA A 351 -7.29 -0.09 26.58
N LYS A 352 -8.43 0.03 27.28
CA LYS A 352 -8.45 0.10 28.75
C LYS A 352 -7.91 -1.17 29.41
N SER A 353 -8.34 -2.36 28.95
CA SER A 353 -7.83 -3.62 29.49
C SER A 353 -6.31 -3.73 29.32
N LEU A 354 -5.80 -3.32 28.16
CA LEU A 354 -4.36 -3.26 27.92
C LEU A 354 -3.69 -2.28 28.88
N TYR A 355 -4.21 -1.06 28.99
CA TYR A 355 -3.69 -0.06 29.91
C TYR A 355 -3.61 -0.60 31.35
N HIS A 356 -4.67 -1.21 31.87
CA HIS A 356 -4.67 -1.77 33.22
C HIS A 356 -3.69 -2.93 33.40
N ALA A 357 -3.43 -3.73 32.36
CA ALA A 357 -2.43 -4.78 32.42
C ALA A 357 -0.99 -4.22 32.48
N PHE A 358 -0.75 -3.06 31.87
CA PHE A 358 0.53 -2.35 31.95
C PHE A 358 0.63 -1.46 33.21
N HIS A 359 -0.50 -0.94 33.70
CA HIS A 359 -0.58 -0.07 34.87
C HIS A 359 -0.34 -0.87 36.16
N GLY A 360 0.94 -1.05 36.47
CA GLY A 360 1.45 -1.90 37.55
C GLY A 360 2.82 -2.50 37.23
N LEU A 361 3.14 -2.62 35.94
CA LEU A 361 4.49 -2.83 35.43
C LEU A 361 5.10 -1.43 35.26
N SER A 362 6.23 -1.12 35.91
CA SER A 362 6.74 0.25 35.96
C SER A 362 6.91 0.86 34.56
N LYS A 363 6.67 2.18 34.42
CA LYS A 363 6.91 2.99 33.21
C LYS A 363 8.32 2.79 32.63
N ASN A 364 9.27 2.34 33.44
CA ASN A 364 10.66 2.11 33.07
C ASN A 364 10.92 0.71 32.48
N ASN A 365 9.98 -0.22 32.60
CA ASN A 365 10.17 -1.62 32.18
C ASN A 365 9.37 -2.02 30.94
N TRP A 366 8.50 -1.18 30.38
CA TRP A 366 7.78 -1.56 29.15
C TRP A 366 8.72 -1.73 27.94
N LYS A 367 9.85 -0.99 27.91
CA LYS A 367 10.92 -1.16 26.92
C LYS A 367 11.77 -2.42 27.18
N ALA A 368 11.80 -2.91 28.42
CA ALA A 368 12.51 -4.12 28.84
C ALA A 368 11.63 -5.38 28.80
N LEU A 369 10.30 -5.21 28.81
CA LEU A 369 9.34 -6.22 28.39
C LEU A 369 9.59 -6.45 26.90
N GLU A 370 10.35 -7.50 26.58
CA GLU A 370 10.30 -8.02 25.24
C GLU A 370 8.83 -8.26 24.90
N ILE A 371 8.39 -7.79 23.74
CA ILE A 371 7.03 -8.04 23.23
C ILE A 371 6.72 -9.56 23.23
N SER A 372 7.77 -10.39 23.17
CA SER A 372 7.74 -11.85 23.32
C SER A 372 7.19 -12.32 24.69
N GLU A 373 7.35 -11.54 25.76
CA GLU A 373 6.82 -11.84 27.10
C GLU A 373 5.36 -11.41 27.27
N PHE A 374 4.89 -10.49 26.42
CA PHE A 374 3.49 -10.10 26.38
C PHE A 374 2.66 -11.25 25.80
N LYS A 375 2.10 -12.10 26.67
CA LYS A 375 1.22 -13.23 26.27
C LYS A 375 -0.17 -12.70 25.90
N PRO A 376 -0.46 -12.47 24.60
CA PRO A 376 -1.57 -11.62 24.22
C PRO A 376 -2.91 -12.26 24.53
N GLY A 377 -3.00 -13.59 24.44
CA GLY A 377 -4.24 -14.36 24.62
C GLY A 377 -4.94 -14.23 25.98
N LYS A 378 -4.29 -13.62 27.00
CA LYS A 378 -4.94 -13.31 28.28
C LYS A 378 -5.56 -11.90 28.34
N THR A 379 -5.05 -10.94 27.58
CA THR A 379 -5.41 -9.51 27.71
C THR A 379 -6.10 -8.97 26.45
N VAL A 380 -5.64 -9.39 25.27
CA VAL A 380 -6.13 -8.95 23.95
C VAL A 380 -6.36 -10.15 23.01
N ARG A 381 -7.08 -9.94 21.91
CA ARG A 381 -7.24 -11.00 20.91
C ARG A 381 -5.93 -11.18 20.13
N ARG A 382 -5.71 -12.37 19.55
CA ARG A 382 -4.53 -12.66 18.71
C ARG A 382 -4.37 -11.65 17.55
N GLU A 383 -5.48 -11.26 16.91
CA GLU A 383 -5.50 -10.24 15.86
C GLU A 383 -4.96 -8.89 16.37
N THR A 384 -5.44 -8.44 17.53
CA THR A 384 -4.98 -7.20 18.18
C THR A 384 -3.52 -7.27 18.62
N ALA A 385 -3.04 -8.46 19.01
CA ALA A 385 -1.63 -8.68 19.31
C ALA A 385 -0.72 -8.46 18.10
N GLY A 386 -1.10 -9.02 16.94
CA GLY A 386 -0.40 -8.77 15.69
C GLY A 386 -0.41 -7.29 15.33
N TYR A 387 -1.49 -6.58 15.62
CA TYR A 387 -1.59 -5.12 15.44
C TYR A 387 -0.57 -4.35 16.32
N ILE A 388 -0.40 -4.77 17.58
CA ILE A 388 0.59 -4.21 18.52
C ILE A 388 2.02 -4.51 18.05
N GLU A 389 2.31 -5.75 17.65
CA GLU A 389 3.64 -6.11 17.13
C GLU A 389 3.98 -5.28 15.89
N LYS A 390 3.07 -5.20 14.91
CA LYS A 390 3.26 -4.37 13.72
C LYS A 390 3.55 -2.91 14.06
N TYR A 391 2.83 -2.36 15.03
CA TYR A 391 3.05 -0.99 15.50
C TYR A 391 4.46 -0.78 16.02
N LEU A 392 4.94 -1.68 16.89
CA LEU A 392 6.27 -1.56 17.49
C LEU A 392 7.39 -1.76 16.47
N PHE A 393 7.26 -2.73 15.57
CA PHE A 393 8.25 -2.98 14.52
C PHE A 393 8.25 -1.91 13.41
N SER A 394 7.21 -1.08 13.31
CA SER A 394 7.16 0.01 12.32
C SER A 394 8.01 1.22 12.69
N TRP A 395 8.24 1.48 13.99
CA TRP A 395 8.97 2.68 14.44
C TRP A 395 10.43 2.73 13.95
N PRO A 396 11.24 1.66 14.06
CA PRO A 396 12.58 1.66 13.48
C PRO A 396 12.59 1.88 11.96
N VAL A 397 11.55 1.41 11.26
CA VAL A 397 11.39 1.61 9.81
C VAL A 397 11.09 3.08 9.50
N ILE A 398 10.26 3.73 10.31
CA ILE A 398 9.98 5.17 10.19
C ILE A 398 11.24 6.00 10.40
N GLU A 399 12.03 5.71 11.42
CA GLU A 399 13.31 6.40 11.64
C GLU A 399 14.26 6.24 10.45
N LYS A 400 14.26 5.06 9.82
CA LYS A 400 15.02 4.81 8.59
C LYS A 400 14.51 5.66 7.43
N LEU A 401 13.20 5.77 7.26
CA LEU A 401 12.58 6.61 6.23
C LEU A 401 12.84 8.10 6.46
N ASP A 402 12.79 8.57 7.71
CA ASP A 402 13.15 9.94 8.07
C ASP A 402 14.59 10.27 7.66
N ARG A 403 15.54 9.36 7.94
CA ARG A 403 16.93 9.50 7.49
C ARG A 403 17.01 9.58 5.97
N TRP A 404 16.34 8.70 5.25
CA TRP A 404 16.31 8.71 3.79
C TRP A 404 15.76 10.02 3.21
N LEU A 405 14.73 10.61 3.82
CA LEU A 405 14.23 11.93 3.42
C LEU A 405 15.25 13.03 3.70
N SER A 406 15.90 13.02 4.87
CA SER A 406 16.90 14.03 5.23
C SER A 406 18.13 14.03 4.33
N GLU A 407 18.47 12.88 3.74
CA GLU A 407 19.58 12.70 2.80
C GLU A 407 19.28 13.23 1.38
N GLY A 408 18.08 13.78 1.14
CA GLY A 408 17.71 14.36 -0.16
C GLY A 408 17.47 13.33 -1.27
N GLN A 409 17.20 12.08 -0.90
CA GLN A 409 17.07 10.97 -1.83
C GLN A 409 15.61 10.86 -2.33
N TYR A 410 15.23 11.74 -3.28
CA TYR A 410 13.88 11.83 -3.87
C TYR A 410 13.83 11.44 -5.35
#